data_AF-A0A426WXK4-F1
#
_entry.id   AF-A0A426WXK4-F1
#
_cell.length_a   1.000
_cell.length_b   1.000
_cell.length_c   1.000
_cell.angle_alpha   90.00
_cell.angle_beta   90.00
_cell.angle_gamma   90.00
#
_symmetry.space_group_name_H-M   'P 1'
#
loop_
_entity.id
_entity.type
_entity.pdbx_description
1 polymer ?
#
loop_
_entity_poly.entity_id
_entity_poly.type
_entity_poly.pdbx_seq_one_letter_code
_entity_poly.pdbx_strand_id
1 'polypeptide(L)'
;MALFDRVHDAGRLITFMDYQIKQLLEELDTMKSNGGPEAVAKAEERASELQEELEKTKRERGEELLRREALESARAELPKQSIVHYKESLGFKEGLKMMGRVTYEYGYRVALANFHVRHPYAEVEEDPFTIHPEDDIVPMERHQAFDDSIQPEP
;
A
#
# COMPACT_ATOMS: atom_id res chain seq x y z
N MET A 1 39.59 -9.80 -83.04
CA MET A 1 38.16 -10.19 -83.09
C MET A 1 37.59 -10.56 -81.72
N ALA A 2 38.38 -11.05 -80.74
CA ALA A 2 37.89 -11.48 -79.41
C ALA A 2 37.23 -10.40 -78.50
N LEU A 3 37.45 -9.10 -78.73
CA LEU A 3 36.80 -8.03 -77.94
C LEU A 3 35.32 -7.86 -78.28
N PHE A 4 34.94 -8.07 -79.55
CA PHE A 4 33.57 -7.85 -80.01
C PHE A 4 32.63 -8.96 -79.53
N ASP A 5 33.11 -10.21 -79.49
CA ASP A 5 32.34 -11.35 -79.00
C ASP A 5 32.06 -11.28 -77.48
N ARG A 6 33.01 -10.77 -76.68
CA ARG A 6 32.82 -10.59 -75.22
C ARG A 6 31.80 -9.49 -74.89
N VAL A 7 31.72 -8.45 -75.72
CA VAL A 7 30.69 -7.42 -75.61
C VAL A 7 29.32 -7.96 -76.03
N HIS A 8 29.28 -8.80 -77.08
CA HIS A 8 28.05 -9.50 -77.48
C HIS A 8 27.56 -10.49 -76.40
N ASP A 9 28.46 -11.21 -75.74
CA ASP A 9 28.14 -12.14 -74.65
C ASP A 9 27.60 -11.42 -73.39
N ALA A 10 28.24 -10.31 -73.00
CA ALA A 10 27.75 -9.45 -71.92
C ALA A 10 26.35 -8.87 -72.22
N GLY A 11 26.09 -8.48 -73.47
CA GLY A 11 24.77 -8.02 -73.91
C GLY A 11 23.68 -9.10 -73.78
N ARG A 12 24.01 -10.37 -74.11
CA ARG A 12 23.09 -11.50 -73.93
C ARG A 12 22.79 -11.76 -72.45
N LEU A 13 23.81 -11.71 -71.60
CA LEU A 13 23.65 -11.88 -70.15
C LEU A 13 22.79 -10.76 -69.55
N ILE A 14 23.02 -9.50 -69.94
CA ILE A 14 22.23 -8.35 -69.47
C ILE A 14 20.75 -8.54 -69.81
N THR A 15 20.45 -8.99 -71.04
CA THR A 15 19.06 -9.21 -71.47
C THR A 15 18.40 -10.36 -70.70
N PHE A 16 19.16 -11.42 -70.41
CA PHE A 16 18.69 -12.54 -69.61
C PHE A 16 18.41 -12.13 -68.15
N MET A 17 19.30 -11.35 -67.54
CA MET A 17 19.12 -10.82 -66.20
C MET A 17 17.94 -9.83 -66.13
N ASP A 18 17.77 -8.99 -67.15
CA ASP A 18 16.64 -8.05 -67.24
C ASP A 18 15.29 -8.79 -67.31
N TYR A 19 15.25 -9.93 -68.00
CA TYR A 19 14.08 -10.82 -68.03
C TYR A 19 13.81 -11.47 -66.67
N GLN A 20 14.86 -11.98 -65.99
CA GLN A 20 14.69 -12.55 -64.64
C GLN A 20 14.24 -11.51 -63.61
N ILE A 21 14.76 -10.28 -63.70
CA ILE A 21 14.33 -9.17 -62.85
C ILE A 21 12.85 -8.85 -63.09
N LYS A 22 12.41 -8.80 -64.36
CA LYS A 22 10.99 -8.61 -64.69
C LYS A 22 10.11 -9.73 -64.13
N GLN A 23 10.54 -10.98 -64.27
CA GLN A 23 9.81 -12.14 -63.76
C GLN A 23 9.69 -12.10 -62.23
N LEU A 24 10.78 -11.79 -61.51
CA LEU A 24 10.77 -11.68 -60.04
C LEU A 24 9.94 -10.49 -59.55
N LEU A 25 9.92 -9.38 -60.29
CA LEU A 25 9.07 -8.22 -59.97
C LEU A 25 7.58 -8.56 -60.16
N GLU A 26 7.25 -9.30 -61.22
CA GLU A 26 5.89 -9.78 -61.49
C GLU A 26 5.46 -10.86 -60.47
N GLU A 27 6.37 -11.73 -60.06
CA GLU A 27 6.15 -12.73 -59.01
C GLU A 27 5.97 -12.08 -57.62
N LEU A 28 6.70 -11.00 -57.32
CA LEU A 28 6.49 -10.19 -56.11
C LEU A 28 5.15 -9.46 -56.13
N ASP A 29 4.75 -8.90 -57.26
CA ASP A 29 3.47 -8.19 -57.39
C ASP A 29 2.27 -9.14 -57.36
N THR A 30 2.40 -10.31 -57.98
CA THR A 30 1.43 -11.40 -57.85
C THR A 30 1.39 -11.93 -56.42
N MET A 31 2.51 -12.18 -55.73
CA MET A 31 2.49 -12.56 -54.31
C MET A 31 1.84 -11.49 -53.42
N LYS A 32 2.10 -10.20 -53.71
CA LYS A 32 1.52 -9.05 -53.00
C LYS A 32 0.02 -8.88 -53.25
N SER A 33 -0.47 -9.24 -54.44
CA SER A 33 -1.89 -9.23 -54.77
C SER A 33 -2.62 -10.55 -54.43
N ASN A 34 -1.88 -11.66 -54.34
CA ASN A 34 -2.37 -13.00 -53.97
C ASN A 34 -2.49 -13.17 -52.43
N GLY A 35 -1.73 -12.38 -51.66
CA GLY A 35 -2.15 -11.96 -50.32
C GLY A 35 -3.37 -11.07 -50.44
N GLY A 36 -4.52 -11.66 -50.73
CA GLY A 36 -5.70 -10.94 -51.20
C GLY A 36 -6.06 -9.77 -50.26
N PRO A 37 -6.44 -8.60 -50.81
CA PRO A 37 -6.83 -7.44 -50.01
C PRO A 37 -7.96 -7.77 -49.02
N GLU A 38 -8.78 -8.77 -49.32
CA GLU A 38 -9.81 -9.30 -48.43
C GLU A 38 -9.24 -10.05 -47.21
N ALA A 39 -8.15 -10.83 -47.37
CA ALA A 39 -7.50 -11.52 -46.27
C ALA A 39 -6.76 -10.54 -45.34
N VAL A 40 -6.16 -9.49 -45.91
CA VAL A 40 -5.52 -8.40 -45.16
C VAL A 40 -6.57 -7.58 -44.40
N ALA A 41 -7.67 -7.20 -45.05
CA ALA A 41 -8.76 -6.47 -44.40
C ALA A 41 -9.39 -7.27 -43.25
N LYS A 42 -9.61 -8.59 -43.44
CA LYS A 42 -10.09 -9.47 -42.36
C LYS A 42 -9.09 -9.58 -41.21
N ALA A 43 -7.78 -9.60 -41.49
CA ALA A 43 -6.75 -9.64 -40.45
C ALA A 43 -6.67 -8.32 -39.67
N GLU A 44 -6.84 -7.18 -40.35
CA GLU A 44 -6.82 -5.84 -39.75
C GLU A 44 -8.07 -5.57 -38.88
N GLU A 45 -9.24 -6.01 -39.33
CA GLU A 45 -10.48 -5.99 -38.53
C GLU A 45 -10.30 -6.81 -37.24
N ARG A 46 -9.77 -8.04 -37.35
CA ARG A 46 -9.48 -8.90 -36.19
C ARG A 46 -8.45 -8.29 -35.24
N ALA A 47 -7.43 -7.61 -35.77
CA ALA A 47 -6.44 -6.92 -34.96
C ALA A 47 -7.06 -5.75 -34.19
N SER A 48 -7.98 -5.01 -34.83
CA SER A 48 -8.70 -3.89 -34.21
C SER A 48 -9.65 -4.38 -33.11
N GLU A 49 -10.42 -5.45 -33.35
CA GLU A 49 -11.28 -6.09 -32.33
C GLU A 49 -10.45 -6.52 -31.11
N LEU A 50 -9.32 -7.22 -31.33
CA LEU A 50 -8.46 -7.68 -30.25
C LEU A 50 -7.82 -6.52 -29.47
N GLN A 51 -7.48 -5.42 -30.15
CA GLN A 51 -6.94 -4.23 -29.50
C GLN A 51 -7.99 -3.56 -28.60
N GLU A 52 -9.24 -3.49 -29.04
CA GLU A 52 -10.33 -2.96 -28.22
C GLU A 52 -10.58 -3.83 -26.98
N GLU A 53 -10.59 -5.16 -27.13
CA GLU A 53 -10.70 -6.08 -25.99
C GLU A 53 -9.53 -5.96 -25.01
N LEU A 54 -8.30 -5.78 -25.51
CA LEU A 54 -7.13 -5.57 -24.66
C LEU A 54 -7.28 -4.27 -23.86
N GLU A 55 -7.64 -3.16 -24.50
CA GLU A 55 -7.83 -1.88 -23.80
C GLU A 55 -8.97 -1.95 -22.79
N LYS A 56 -10.06 -2.66 -23.10
CA LYS A 56 -11.16 -2.92 -22.16
C LYS A 56 -10.68 -3.72 -20.94
N THR A 57 -10.02 -4.85 -21.15
CA THR A 57 -9.54 -5.70 -20.05
C THR A 57 -8.47 -5.01 -19.21
N LYS A 58 -7.63 -4.17 -19.82
CA LYS A 58 -6.64 -3.34 -19.12
C LYS A 58 -7.31 -2.29 -18.23
N ARG A 59 -8.39 -1.66 -18.71
CA ARG A 59 -9.20 -0.73 -17.91
C ARG A 59 -9.84 -1.44 -16.73
N GLU A 60 -10.50 -2.58 -16.97
CA GLU A 60 -11.16 -3.39 -15.93
C GLU A 60 -10.16 -3.83 -14.85
N ARG A 61 -8.98 -4.33 -15.23
CA ARG A 61 -7.91 -4.67 -14.26
C ARG A 61 -7.44 -3.45 -13.47
N GLY A 62 -7.35 -2.27 -14.10
CA GLY A 62 -7.00 -1.04 -13.41
C GLY A 62 -8.03 -0.66 -12.34
N GLU A 63 -9.32 -0.75 -12.67
CA GLU A 63 -10.42 -0.50 -11.73
C GLU A 63 -10.44 -1.52 -10.58
N GLU A 64 -10.20 -2.81 -10.86
CA GLU A 64 -10.09 -3.85 -9.85
C GLU A 64 -8.92 -3.62 -8.90
N LEU A 65 -7.75 -3.19 -9.42
CA LEU A 65 -6.59 -2.84 -8.60
C LEU A 65 -6.89 -1.66 -7.68
N LEU A 66 -7.50 -0.59 -8.21
CA LEU A 66 -7.92 0.56 -7.39
C LEU A 66 -8.91 0.15 -6.30
N ARG A 67 -9.89 -0.70 -6.63
CA ARG A 67 -10.87 -1.21 -5.65
C ARG A 67 -10.20 -2.04 -4.57
N ARG A 68 -9.23 -2.88 -4.94
CA ARG A 68 -8.48 -3.70 -3.98
C ARG A 68 -7.64 -2.83 -3.04
N GLU A 69 -6.96 -1.83 -3.58
CA GLU A 69 -6.16 -0.88 -2.80
C GLU A 69 -7.04 -0.10 -1.80
N ALA A 70 -8.21 0.37 -2.24
CA ALA A 70 -9.17 1.04 -1.37
C ALA A 70 -9.68 0.11 -0.24
N LEU A 71 -9.99 -1.15 -0.56
CA LEU A 71 -10.39 -2.15 0.43
C LEU A 71 -9.26 -2.42 1.45
N GLU A 72 -8.03 -2.56 0.98
CA GLU A 72 -6.87 -2.80 1.82
C GLU A 72 -6.58 -1.61 2.75
N SER A 73 -6.67 -0.39 2.23
CA SER A 73 -6.56 0.84 3.02
C SER A 73 -7.64 0.91 4.10
N ALA A 74 -8.91 0.72 3.73
CA ALA A 74 -10.02 0.73 4.68
C ALA A 74 -9.84 -0.34 5.77
N ARG A 75 -9.39 -1.55 5.40
CA ARG A 75 -9.08 -2.62 6.36
C ARG A 75 -7.95 -2.26 7.31
N ALA A 76 -6.96 -1.49 6.86
CA ALA A 76 -5.87 -1.00 7.70
C ALA A 76 -6.29 0.17 8.61
N GLU A 77 -7.33 0.92 8.26
CA GLU A 77 -7.85 2.02 9.10
C GLU A 77 -8.75 1.54 10.25
N LEU A 78 -9.56 0.50 10.03
CA LEU A 78 -10.43 -0.08 11.07
C LEU A 78 -9.70 -0.38 12.41
N PRO A 79 -8.55 -1.09 12.44
CA PRO A 79 -7.86 -1.35 13.69
C PRO A 79 -7.32 -0.08 14.33
N LYS A 80 -6.83 0.90 13.55
CA LYS A 80 -6.35 2.19 14.07
C LYS A 80 -7.48 2.91 14.81
N GLN A 81 -8.67 2.98 14.20
CA GLN A 81 -9.85 3.57 14.83
C GLN A 81 -10.27 2.81 16.09
N SER A 82 -10.30 1.47 16.05
CA SER A 82 -10.66 0.67 17.22
C SER A 82 -9.70 0.86 18.40
N ILE A 83 -8.40 1.05 18.14
CA ILE A 83 -7.40 1.30 19.18
C ILE A 83 -7.63 2.67 19.82
N VAL A 84 -7.91 3.70 19.01
CA VAL A 84 -8.24 5.04 19.51
C VAL A 84 -9.48 4.98 20.39
N HIS A 85 -10.57 4.40 19.88
CA HIS A 85 -11.81 4.25 20.65
C HIS A 85 -11.61 3.42 21.93
N TYR A 86 -10.82 2.35 21.89
CA TYR A 86 -10.51 1.55 23.07
C TYR A 86 -9.75 2.37 24.12
N LYS A 87 -8.73 3.13 23.72
CA LYS A 87 -7.97 4.01 24.63
C LYS A 87 -8.82 5.12 25.22
N GLU A 88 -9.81 5.61 24.49
CA GLU A 88 -10.73 6.64 24.97
C GLU A 88 -11.83 6.10 25.87
N SER A 89 -12.11 4.79 25.81
CA SER A 89 -13.15 4.14 26.60
C SER A 89 -12.94 4.30 28.11
N LEU A 90 -14.07 4.40 28.83
CA LEU A 90 -14.05 4.56 30.29
C LEU A 90 -13.36 3.37 30.98
N GLY A 91 -13.63 2.15 30.54
CA GLY A 91 -13.04 0.94 31.11
C GLY A 91 -11.51 0.88 30.97
N PHE A 92 -10.95 1.40 29.87
CA PHE A 92 -9.49 1.50 29.74
C PHE A 92 -8.91 2.51 30.74
N LYS A 93 -9.51 3.69 30.89
CA LYS A 93 -9.06 4.72 31.84
C LYS A 93 -9.19 4.26 33.29
N GLU A 94 -10.29 3.62 33.65
CA GLU A 94 -10.50 3.01 34.97
C GLU A 94 -9.52 1.87 35.22
N GLY A 95 -9.26 1.04 34.20
CA GLY A 95 -8.23 0.01 34.25
C GLY A 95 -6.84 0.58 34.54
N LEU A 96 -6.46 1.68 33.89
CA LEU A 96 -5.20 2.37 34.18
C LEU A 96 -5.13 2.91 35.62
N LYS A 97 -6.22 3.49 36.13
CA LYS A 97 -6.30 3.96 37.52
C LYS A 97 -6.13 2.79 38.51
N MET A 98 -6.79 1.66 38.27
CA MET A 98 -6.67 0.46 39.10
C MET A 98 -5.26 -0.13 39.05
N MET A 99 -4.67 -0.23 37.86
CA MET A 99 -3.28 -0.70 37.69
C MET A 99 -2.29 0.21 38.43
N GLY A 100 -2.47 1.53 38.34
CA GLY A 100 -1.69 2.51 39.11
C GLY A 100 -1.77 2.27 40.61
N ARG A 101 -2.99 2.12 41.16
CA ARG A 101 -3.19 1.83 42.60
C ARG A 101 -2.47 0.55 43.03
N VAL A 102 -2.63 -0.55 42.30
CA VAL A 102 -2.00 -1.83 42.65
C VAL A 102 -0.47 -1.71 42.66
N THR A 103 0.11 -1.04 41.66
CA THR A 103 1.57 -0.85 41.61
C THR A 103 2.10 0.05 42.72
N TYR A 104 1.38 1.13 43.04
CA TYR A 104 1.73 2.02 44.13
C TYR A 104 1.63 1.29 45.48
N GLU A 105 0.53 0.59 45.73
CA GLU A 105 0.26 -0.14 46.98
C GLU A 105 1.33 -1.20 47.23
N TYR A 106 1.71 -1.94 46.18
CA TYR A 106 2.82 -2.88 46.26
C TYR A 106 4.14 -2.19 46.64
N GLY A 107 4.47 -1.07 45.97
CA GLY A 107 5.67 -0.29 46.29
C GLY A 107 5.67 0.25 47.72
N TYR A 108 4.53 0.74 48.19
CA TYR A 108 4.34 1.23 49.55
C TYR A 108 4.56 0.13 50.59
N ARG A 109 3.95 -1.05 50.41
CA ARG A 109 4.16 -2.19 51.32
C ARG A 109 5.63 -2.60 51.40
N VAL A 110 6.33 -2.63 50.27
CA VAL A 110 7.77 -2.92 50.23
C VAL A 110 8.58 -1.84 50.95
N ALA A 111 8.28 -0.56 50.71
CA ALA A 111 8.95 0.55 51.38
C ALA A 111 8.69 0.54 52.90
N LEU A 112 7.46 0.27 53.31
CA LEU A 112 7.03 0.18 54.69
C LEU A 112 7.74 -0.96 55.43
N ALA A 113 7.85 -2.15 54.82
CA ALA A 113 8.60 -3.26 55.39
C ALA A 113 10.08 -2.88 55.58
N ASN A 114 10.70 -2.23 54.59
CA ASN A 114 12.08 -1.77 54.68
C ASN A 114 12.28 -0.68 55.75
N PHE A 115 11.30 0.20 55.93
CA PHE A 115 11.32 1.25 56.95
C PHE A 115 11.30 0.64 58.35
N HIS A 116 10.41 -0.30 58.61
CA HIS A 116 10.32 -0.98 59.92
C HIS A 116 11.59 -1.76 60.27
N VAL A 117 12.29 -2.33 59.29
CA VAL A 117 13.59 -2.98 59.52
C VAL A 117 14.64 -1.98 60.02
N ARG A 118 14.61 -0.72 59.56
CA ARG A 118 15.58 0.32 59.96
C ARG A 118 15.13 1.09 61.20
N HIS A 119 13.83 1.20 61.43
CA HIS A 119 13.23 2.00 62.50
C HIS A 119 12.13 1.20 63.22
N PRO A 120 12.49 0.21 64.05
CA PRO A 120 11.54 -0.76 64.61
C PRO A 120 10.49 -0.19 65.58
N TYR A 121 10.74 1.01 66.12
CA TYR A 121 9.88 1.66 67.12
C TYR A 121 9.23 2.94 66.58
N ALA A 122 9.38 3.24 65.29
CA ALA A 122 8.76 4.40 64.68
C ALA A 122 7.32 4.06 64.28
N GLU A 123 6.36 4.81 64.83
CA GLU A 123 4.96 4.74 64.40
C GLU A 123 4.83 5.39 63.02
N VAL A 124 4.19 4.68 62.09
CA VAL A 124 3.83 5.21 60.77
C VAL A 124 2.32 5.40 60.76
N GLU A 125 1.88 6.62 60.44
CA GLU A 125 0.46 6.97 60.26
C GLU A 125 -0.19 6.08 59.20
N GLU A 126 -1.51 5.83 59.34
CA GLU A 126 -2.27 4.82 58.60
C GLU A 126 -1.96 4.75 57.10
N ASP A 127 -2.04 3.53 56.58
CA ASP A 127 -1.88 3.24 55.15
C ASP A 127 -2.80 4.17 54.34
N PRO A 128 -2.24 5.10 53.53
CA PRO A 128 -3.01 6.07 52.74
C PRO A 128 -3.98 5.43 51.73
N PHE A 129 -4.01 4.10 51.63
CA PHE A 129 -4.83 3.31 50.73
C PHE A 129 -5.93 2.51 51.43
N THR A 130 -6.02 2.57 52.77
CA THR A 130 -7.19 2.07 53.51
C THR A 130 -8.36 3.01 53.20
N ILE A 131 -9.24 2.58 52.29
CA ILE A 131 -10.47 3.33 52.00
C ILE A 131 -11.35 3.16 53.23
N HIS A 132 -11.49 4.23 54.02
CA HIS A 132 -12.47 4.29 55.09
C HIS A 132 -13.86 4.56 54.47
N PRO A 133 -14.97 4.09 55.07
CA PRO A 133 -16.31 4.34 54.54
C PRO A 133 -16.65 5.84 54.38
N GLU A 134 -15.93 6.72 55.06
CA GLU A 134 -15.97 8.18 54.89
C GLU A 134 -15.37 8.65 53.55
N ASP A 135 -14.39 7.93 52.99
CA ASP A 135 -13.73 8.27 51.72
C ASP A 135 -14.60 7.99 50.49
N ASP A 136 -15.55 7.04 50.61
CA ASP A 136 -16.56 6.76 49.57
C ASP A 136 -17.58 7.90 49.42
N ILE A 137 -17.69 8.78 50.43
CA ILE A 137 -18.60 9.94 50.45
C ILE A 137 -17.95 11.17 49.81
N VAL A 138 -16.62 11.18 49.64
CA VAL A 138 -15.88 12.31 49.06
C VAL A 138 -15.84 12.15 47.54
N PRO A 139 -16.58 12.97 46.76
CA PRO A 139 -16.55 12.86 45.31
C PRO A 139 -15.17 13.30 44.80
N MET A 140 -14.37 12.34 44.33
CA MET A 140 -13.09 12.67 43.68
C MET A 140 -13.36 13.26 42.30
N GLU A 141 -12.95 14.51 42.11
CA GLU A 141 -13.18 15.30 40.90
C GLU A 141 -12.53 14.63 39.67
N ARG A 142 -13.35 14.33 38.65
CA ARG A 142 -12.92 13.49 37.50
C ARG A 142 -12.07 14.22 36.46
N HIS A 143 -11.94 15.53 36.59
CA HIS A 143 -11.15 16.37 35.71
C HIS A 143 -10.62 17.57 36.49
N GLN A 144 -9.32 17.63 36.66
CA GLN A 144 -8.62 18.84 37.09
C GLN A 144 -7.80 19.34 35.92
N ALA A 145 -8.17 20.50 35.38
CA ALA A 145 -7.41 21.13 34.31
C ALA A 145 -6.11 21.67 34.94
N PHE A 146 -4.97 21.16 34.48
CA PHE A 146 -3.69 21.79 34.79
C PHE A 146 -3.60 23.09 33.98
N ASP A 147 -3.38 24.20 34.68
CA ASP A 147 -3.17 25.49 34.04
C ASP A 147 -1.72 25.58 33.56
N ASP A 148 -1.49 25.15 32.32
CA ASP A 148 -0.18 25.23 31.65
C ASP A 148 0.12 26.65 31.12
N SER A 149 -0.62 27.67 31.57
CA SER A 149 -0.38 29.05 31.19
C SER A 149 0.93 29.56 31.81
N ILE A 150 1.95 29.76 30.98
CA ILE A 150 3.19 30.44 31.38
C ILE A 150 2.84 31.91 31.69
N GLN A 151 2.96 32.31 32.96
CA GLN A 151 2.80 33.71 33.33
C GLN A 151 3.93 34.55 32.71
N PRO A 152 3.62 35.66 32.01
CA PRO A 152 4.65 36.56 31.52
C PRO A 152 5.21 37.37 32.69
N GLU A 153 6.56 37.42 32.80
CA GLU A 153 7.23 38.27 33.78
C GLU A 153 7.16 39.77 33.42
N PRO A 154 7.14 40.67 34.43
CA PRO A 154 7.09 42.11 34.26
C PRO A 154 8.41 42.75 33.81
#